data_AF-A0A9D7SLR8-F1
#
_entry.id   AF-A0A9D7SLR8-F1
#
_cell.length_a   1.000
_cell.length_b   1.000
_cell.length_c   1.000
_cell.angle_alpha   90.00
_cell.angle_beta   90.00
_cell.angle_gamma   90.00
#
_symmetry.space_group_name_H-M   'P 1'
#
loop_
_entity.id
_entity.type
_entity.pdbx_description
1 polymer ?
#
loop_
_entity_poly.entity_id
_entity_poly.type
_entity_poly.pdbx_seq_one_letter_code
_entity_poly.pdbx_strand_id
1 'polypeptide(L)' 'MRTNIVLDDDLVAQAMKAGPYKTKKEAVDAGLRLLARQAAYRDILALRGKLRWDDAEPAAGQLVSQGVASYNVATDKK' A
#
# COMPACT_ATOMS: atom_id res chain seq x y z
N MET A 1 -25.35 1.07 5.26
CA MET A 1 -25.88 1.60 6.54
C MET A 1 -25.69 3.10 6.56
N ARG A 2 -26.64 3.88 7.12
CA ARG A 2 -26.45 5.32 7.34
C ARG A 2 -25.82 5.50 8.72
N THR A 3 -24.68 6.17 8.78
CA THR A 3 -23.96 6.45 10.03
C THR A 3 -23.65 7.93 10.07
N ASN A 4 -23.75 8.55 11.24
CA ASN A 4 -23.37 9.94 11.45
C ASN A 4 -21.97 9.96 12.08
N ILE A 5 -21.00 10.52 11.36
CA ILE A 5 -19.59 10.60 11.80
C ILE A 5 -19.04 11.97 11.42
N VAL A 6 -18.12 12.48 12.23
CA VAL A 6 -17.37 13.70 11.93
C VAL A 6 -16.18 13.31 11.06
N LEU A 7 -15.98 14.03 9.94
CA LEU A 7 -14.89 13.83 9.00
C LEU A 7 -14.11 15.13 8.85
N ASP A 8 -12.82 15.01 8.56
CA ASP A 8 -11.99 16.12 8.14
C ASP A 8 -12.36 16.53 6.70
N ASP A 9 -12.80 17.77 6.52
CA ASP A 9 -13.23 18.29 5.21
C ASP A 9 -12.06 18.43 4.23
N ASP A 10 -10.85 18.73 4.71
CA ASP A 10 -9.67 18.85 3.85
C ASP A 10 -9.27 17.48 3.29
N LEU A 11 -9.35 16.45 4.12
CA LEU A 11 -9.10 15.07 3.70
C LEU A 11 -10.13 14.61 2.65
N VAL A 12 -11.41 14.90 2.87
CA VAL A 12 -12.47 14.53 1.90
C VAL A 12 -12.30 15.32 0.61
N ALA A 13 -11.92 16.60 0.67
CA ALA A 13 -11.63 17.40 -0.50
C ALA A 13 -10.44 16.86 -1.30
N GLN A 14 -9.37 16.41 -0.64
CA GLN A 14 -8.24 15.75 -1.29
C GLN A 14 -8.67 14.44 -1.95
N ALA A 15 -9.46 13.61 -1.26
CA ALA A 15 -9.97 12.35 -1.81
C ALA A 15 -10.86 12.60 -3.04
N MET A 16 -11.73 13.61 -2.98
CA MET A 16 -12.57 14.01 -4.11
C MET A 16 -11.77 14.55 -5.30
N LYS A 17 -10.64 15.23 -5.08
CA LYS A 17 -9.73 15.67 -6.15
C LYS A 17 -8.92 14.53 -6.75
N ALA A 18 -8.58 13.52 -5.95
CA ALA A 18 -7.71 12.42 -6.36
C ALA A 18 -8.40 11.38 -7.26
N GLY A 19 -9.74 11.36 -7.32
CA GLY A 19 -10.49 10.37 -8.09
C GLY A 19 -11.79 10.91 -8.69
N PRO A 20 -12.48 10.12 -9.52
CA PRO A 20 -13.71 10.54 -10.19
C PRO A 20 -14.95 10.40 -9.27
N TYR A 21 -14.91 10.99 -8.08
CA TYR A 21 -16.01 10.90 -7.11
C TYR A 21 -16.98 12.08 -7.24
N LYS A 22 -18.29 11.79 -7.28
CA LYS A 22 -19.32 12.83 -7.37
C LYS A 22 -19.83 13.27 -6.00
N THR A 23 -19.71 12.40 -5.00
CA THR A 23 -20.22 12.66 -3.64
C THR A 23 -19.20 12.32 -2.56
N LYS A 24 -19.29 13.01 -1.41
CA LYS A 24 -18.47 12.69 -0.22
C LYS A 24 -18.60 11.21 0.20
N LYS A 25 -19.81 10.63 0.06
CA LYS A 25 -20.06 9.21 0.37
C LYS A 25 -19.25 8.26 -0.53
N GLU A 26 -19.21 8.54 -1.83
CA GLU A 26 -18.46 7.69 -2.79
C GLU A 26 -16.96 7.72 -2.50
N ALA A 27 -16.39 8.90 -2.21
CA ALA A 27 -15.00 9.03 -1.83
C ALA A 27 -14.68 8.22 -0.56
N VAL A 28 -15.56 8.27 0.45
CA VAL A 28 -15.41 7.50 1.70
C VAL A 28 -15.53 5.99 1.44
N ASP A 29 -16.50 5.54 0.64
CA ASP A 29 -16.65 4.11 0.29
C ASP A 29 -15.41 3.57 -0.45
N ALA A 30 -14.88 4.36 -1.39
CA ALA A 30 -13.67 3.99 -2.10
C ALA A 30 -12.44 3.90 -1.18
N GLY A 31 -12.30 4.84 -0.23
CA GLY A 31 -11.25 4.79 0.79
C GLY A 31 -11.34 3.55 1.67
N LEU A 32 -12.54 3.19 2.14
CA LEU A 32 -12.75 1.98 2.93
C LEU A 32 -12.44 0.70 2.16
N ARG A 33 -12.82 0.64 0.87
CA ARG A 33 -12.46 -0.49 -0.01
C ARG A 33 -10.95 -0.60 -0.22
N LEU A 34 -10.26 0.53 -0.33
CA LEU A 34 -8.80 0.54 -0.46
C LEU A 34 -8.13 -0.04 0.79
N LEU A 35 -8.57 0.38 1.98
CA LEU A 35 -8.07 -0.15 3.25
C LEU A 35 -8.30 -1.66 3.37
N ALA A 36 -9.49 -2.14 2.97
CA ALA A 36 -9.78 -3.58 2.96
C ALA A 36 -8.83 -4.35 2.02
N ARG A 37 -8.53 -3.81 0.84
CA ARG A 37 -7.57 -4.41 -0.10
C ARG A 37 -6.13 -4.37 0.42
N GLN A 38 -5.76 -3.35 1.17
CA GLN A 38 -4.42 -3.20 1.72
C GLN A 38 -4.07 -4.35 2.68
N ALA A 39 -5.05 -4.90 3.41
CA ALA A 39 -4.84 -6.11 4.22
C ALA A 39 -4.37 -7.28 3.35
N ALA A 40 -5.05 -7.56 2.24
CA ALA A 40 -4.66 -8.62 1.31
C ALA A 40 -3.26 -8.39 0.71
N TYR A 41 -2.89 -7.14 0.39
CA TYR A 41 -1.54 -6.83 -0.06
C TYR A 41 -0.48 -7.08 1.00
N ARG A 42 -0.78 -6.82 2.28
CA ARG A 42 0.14 -7.14 3.39
C ARG A 42 0.37 -8.64 3.51
N ASP A 43 -0.66 -9.44 3.31
CA ASP A 43 -0.54 -10.90 3.37
C ASP A 43 0.34 -11.42 2.23
N ILE A 44 0.16 -10.88 1.02
CA ILE A 44 1.03 -11.19 -0.12
C ILE A 44 2.49 -10.77 0.16
N LEU A 45 2.70 -9.56 0.70
CA LEU A 45 4.04 -9.10 1.08
C LEU A 45 4.67 -9.98 2.16
N ALA A 46 3.88 -10.55 3.07
CA ALA A 46 4.37 -11.47 4.10
C ALA A 46 4.87 -12.82 3.54
N LEU A 47 4.48 -13.17 2.30
CA LEU A 47 4.96 -14.33 1.58
C LEU A 47 6.28 -14.08 0.82
N ARG A 48 6.76 -12.82 0.79
CA ARG A 48 8.03 -12.48 0.15
C ARG A 48 9.18 -13.27 0.78
N GLY A 49 9.94 -13.99 -0.07
CA GLY A 49 11.06 -14.83 0.36
C GLY A 49 10.68 -16.19 0.96
N LYS A 50 9.38 -16.49 1.13
CA LYS A 50 8.89 -17.79 1.62
C LYS A 50 8.41 -18.71 0.50
N LEU A 51 8.08 -18.15 -0.66
CA LEU A 51 7.60 -18.89 -1.82
C LEU A 51 8.78 -19.44 -2.61
N ARG A 52 8.77 -20.75 -2.88
CA ARG A 52 9.65 -21.39 -3.86
C ARG A 52 8.87 -21.53 -5.16
N TRP A 53 9.40 -20.91 -6.21
CA TRP A 53 8.80 -20.97 -7.55
C TRP A 53 9.18 -22.29 -8.21
N ASP A 54 8.24 -22.92 -8.92
CA ASP A 54 8.43 -24.26 -9.51
C ASP A 54 9.49 -24.27 -10.63
N ASP A 55 9.77 -23.11 -11.22
CA ASP A 55 10.78 -22.86 -12.23
C ASP A 55 12.11 -22.32 -11.66
N ALA A 56 12.20 -22.09 -10.35
CA ALA A 56 13.44 -21.64 -9.74
C ALA A 56 14.43 -22.81 -9.61
N GLU A 57 15.55 -22.72 -10.34
CA GLU A 57 16.69 -23.62 -10.12
C GLU A 57 17.08 -23.62 -8.62
N PRO A 58 17.46 -24.78 -8.06
CA PRO A 58 17.71 -24.92 -6.62
C PRO A 58 18.82 -24.02 -6.07
N ALA A 59 19.66 -23.41 -6.94
CA ALA A 59 20.71 -22.45 -6.57
C ALA A 59 20.20 -21.00 -6.35
N ALA A 60 18.97 -20.66 -6.78
CA ALA A 60 18.47 -19.28 -6.74
C ALA A 60 18.14 -18.78 -5.31
N GLY A 61 17.97 -19.68 -4.33
CA GLY A 61 17.68 -19.31 -2.94
C GLY A 61 18.79 -18.54 -2.24
N GLN A 62 20.04 -18.65 -2.71
CA GLN A 62 21.20 -18.05 -2.04
C GLN A 62 21.41 -16.57 -2.42
N LEU A 63 20.95 -16.15 -3.61
CA LEU A 63 21.15 -14.79 -4.13
C LEU A 63 20.20 -13.75 -3.52
N VAL A 64 19.05 -14.16 -2.99
CA VAL A 64 18.02 -13.24 -2.46
C VAL A 64 18.34 -12.76 -1.02
N SER A 65 19.40 -13.30 -0.41
CA SER A 65 19.84 -12.96 0.95
C SER A 65 20.79 -11.76 1.03
N GLN A 66 21.17 -11.15 -0.10
CA GLN A 66 22.00 -9.94 -0.04
C GLN A 66 21.19 -8.81 0.58
N GLY A 67 21.66 -8.40 1.77
CA GLY A 67 21.03 -7.41 2.62
C GLY A 67 20.64 -6.16 1.86
N VAL A 68 19.48 -5.61 2.21
CA VAL A 68 18.99 -4.30 1.78
C VAL A 68 20.14 -3.30 1.84
N ALA A 69 20.64 -2.89 0.67
CA ALA A 69 21.59 -1.81 0.55
C ALA A 69 20.95 -0.56 1.17
N SER A 70 21.48 -0.11 2.30
CA SER A 70 21.09 1.11 2.97
C SER A 70 21.37 2.29 2.03
N TYR A 71 20.31 2.82 1.41
CA TYR A 71 20.38 4.10 0.69
C TYR A 71 20.60 5.21 1.72
N ASN A 72 21.86 5.64 1.87
CA ASN A 72 22.17 6.86 2.60
C ASN A 72 21.65 8.05 1.79
N VAL A 73 20.54 8.62 2.21
CA VAL A 73 20.06 9.90 1.69
C VAL A 73 21.04 10.96 2.20
N ALA A 74 21.98 11.36 1.35
CA ALA A 74 22.82 12.52 1.61
C ALA A 74 21.91 13.73 1.78
N THR A 75 21.81 14.23 3.01
CA THR A 75 21.21 15.51 3.31
C THR A 75 22.20 16.59 2.86
N ASP A 76 22.08 17.01 1.61
CA ASP A 76 22.76 18.20 1.13
C ASP A 76 22.08 19.42 1.76
N LYS A 77 22.73 19.98 2.80
CA LYS A 77 22.43 21.30 3.33
C LYS A 77 23.14 22.33 2.45
N LYS A 78 22.37 23.15 1.76
CA LYS A 78 22.78 24.50 1.37
C LYS A 78 21.60 25.45 1.36
#